data_AF-A0AAD5DBB5-F1
#
_entry.id   AF-A0AAD5DBB5-F1
#
_cell.length_a   1.000
_cell.length_b   1.000
_cell.length_c   1.000
_cell.angle_alpha   90.00
_cell.angle_beta   90.00
_cell.angle_gamma   90.00
#
_symmetry.space_group_name_H-M   'P 1'
#
loop_
_entity.id
_entity.type
_entity.pdbx_description
1 polymer ?
#
loop_
_entity_poly.entity_id
_entity_poly.type
_entity_poly.pdbx_seq_one_letter_code
_entity_poly.pdbx_strand_id
1 'polypeptide(L)'
;MSYNSSNRGSGSRNVRRNALEFGRTFVVMPKGTHTATIVWLHGIGEKGSSWTQILENLPLPNIKWICPSAPTRHVTQFGGYPCTAWFNMASMSDDDSENLEGLDASATHVANLLSNEPDDVKLGVAGFSMGASVALYSATCRALGQYGNGNRYPINLSAAFGLSGWLPCSRFLRNRVAASQEAARRAASLPVLLCHGRVDDVVEYKLGEKSAQTMYSAGFQNLTFRAYNGLGHYTIVEELNDVCSWLIACLGA
;
A
#
# COMPACT_ATOMS: atom_id res chain seq x y z
N MET A 1 -32.30 61.72 0.14
CA MET A 1 -32.04 61.00 1.41
C MET A 1 -31.85 59.55 1.07
N SER A 2 -30.73 59.00 1.52
CA SER A 2 -29.99 57.91 0.87
C SER A 2 -30.48 56.51 1.23
N TYR A 3 -30.33 55.61 0.26
CA TYR A 3 -30.54 54.16 0.35
C TYR A 3 -29.74 53.53 1.50
N ASN A 4 -30.42 52.75 2.35
CA ASN A 4 -29.77 51.91 3.36
C ASN A 4 -29.74 50.46 2.87
N SER A 5 -28.53 50.01 2.58
CA SER A 5 -28.16 48.67 2.12
C SER A 5 -28.27 47.66 3.27
N SER A 6 -29.16 46.67 3.14
CA SER A 6 -29.20 45.51 4.03
C SER A 6 -28.17 44.47 3.56
N ASN A 7 -27.02 44.46 4.22
CA ASN A 7 -25.93 43.51 4.02
C ASN A 7 -26.37 42.12 4.54
N ARG A 8 -26.81 41.23 3.64
CA ARG A 8 -27.00 39.81 3.94
C ARG A 8 -25.63 39.14 3.97
N GLY A 9 -25.10 38.96 5.18
CA GLY A 9 -23.95 38.10 5.41
C GLY A 9 -24.24 36.68 4.95
N SER A 10 -23.71 36.31 3.79
CA SER A 10 -23.65 34.93 3.35
C SER A 10 -22.63 34.21 4.24
N GLY A 11 -23.13 33.52 5.26
CA GLY A 11 -22.32 32.63 6.09
C GLY A 11 -21.62 31.63 5.20
N SER A 12 -20.30 31.81 5.05
CA SER A 12 -19.41 30.81 4.48
C SER A 12 -19.51 29.57 5.36
N ARG A 13 -20.32 28.59 4.91
CA ARG A 13 -20.27 27.24 5.46
C ARG A 13 -18.86 26.74 5.15
N ASN A 14 -17.99 26.83 6.15
CA ASN A 14 -16.75 26.07 6.20
C ASN A 14 -17.11 24.58 6.07
N VAL A 15 -17.14 24.09 4.84
CA VAL A 15 -17.02 22.67 4.55
C VAL A 15 -15.59 22.33 4.93
N ARG A 16 -15.36 22.06 6.22
CA ARG A 16 -14.23 21.25 6.65
C ARG A 16 -14.40 19.93 5.92
N ARG A 17 -13.68 19.75 4.81
CA ARG A 17 -13.41 18.42 4.27
C ARG A 17 -12.88 17.62 5.47
N ASN A 18 -13.62 16.62 5.92
CA ASN A 18 -13.19 15.73 6.99
C ASN A 18 -11.87 15.11 6.53
N ALA A 19 -10.75 15.64 7.03
CA ALA A 19 -9.45 15.06 6.76
C ALA A 19 -9.48 13.62 7.30
N LEU A 20 -9.13 12.65 6.45
CA LEU A 20 -8.97 11.26 6.87
C LEU A 20 -7.95 11.19 8.01
N GLU A 21 -8.42 10.87 9.21
CA GLU A 21 -7.57 10.77 10.40
C GLU A 21 -7.03 9.35 10.51
N PHE A 22 -5.72 9.21 10.27
CA PHE A 22 -5.02 7.94 10.44
C PHE A 22 -4.82 7.63 11.92
N GLY A 23 -4.89 6.35 12.27
CA GLY A 23 -4.69 5.90 13.63
C GLY A 23 -3.23 5.94 14.05
N ARG A 24 -2.97 5.48 15.29
CA ARG A 24 -1.63 5.48 15.89
C ARG A 24 -0.62 4.70 15.03
N THR A 25 0.56 5.30 14.86
CA THR A 25 1.73 4.67 14.24
C THR A 25 2.63 4.05 15.30
N PHE A 26 3.14 2.86 15.00
CA PHE A 26 4.13 2.14 15.80
C PHE A 26 5.42 2.03 15.00
N VAL A 27 6.57 2.06 15.67
CA VAL A 27 7.88 1.99 15.01
C VAL A 27 8.70 0.88 15.65
N VAL A 28 9.23 -0.01 14.82
CA VAL A 28 10.25 -0.98 15.21
C VAL A 28 11.59 -0.44 14.71
N MET A 29 12.49 -0.14 15.64
CA MET A 29 13.80 0.39 15.32
C MET A 29 14.71 -0.72 14.76
N PRO A 30 15.61 -0.40 13.81
CA PRO A 30 16.60 -1.35 13.35
C PRO A 30 17.54 -1.73 14.51
N LYS A 31 17.99 -2.98 14.52
CA LYS A 31 18.92 -3.52 15.52
C LYS A 31 20.38 -3.24 15.16
N GLY A 32 20.67 -3.08 13.87
CA GLY A 32 21.97 -2.72 13.31
C GLY A 32 21.96 -1.33 12.68
N THR A 33 22.91 -1.06 11.79
CA THR A 33 22.96 0.19 11.01
C THR A 33 21.66 0.36 10.21
N HIS A 34 21.02 1.51 10.33
CA HIS A 34 19.79 1.81 9.59
C HIS A 34 20.11 2.03 8.11
N THR A 35 19.72 1.09 7.25
CA THR A 35 19.94 1.18 5.78
C THR A 35 18.66 1.17 4.98
N ALA A 36 17.55 0.75 5.59
CA ALA A 36 16.25 0.75 4.95
C ALA A 36 15.11 1.07 5.93
N THR A 37 14.07 1.69 5.42
CA THR A 37 12.78 1.86 6.10
C THR A 37 11.68 1.25 5.26
N ILE A 38 10.83 0.43 5.89
CA ILE A 38 9.64 -0.14 5.25
C ILE A 38 8.40 0.29 6.03
N VAL A 39 7.43 0.86 5.32
CA VAL A 39 6.09 1.06 5.87
C VAL A 39 5.31 -0.26 5.73
N TRP A 40 4.85 -0.82 6.85
CA TRP A 40 4.04 -2.04 6.90
C TRP A 40 2.56 -1.72 7.13
N LEU A 41 1.69 -2.22 6.24
CA LEU A 41 0.26 -1.98 6.25
C LEU A 41 -0.49 -3.25 6.66
N HIS A 42 -1.24 -3.15 7.75
CA HIS A 42 -2.03 -4.26 8.30
C HIS A 42 -3.29 -4.57 7.46
N GLY A 43 -3.92 -5.72 7.72
CA GLY A 43 -5.19 -6.12 7.09
C GLY A 43 -6.39 -5.34 7.61
N ILE A 44 -7.55 -5.48 6.97
CA ILE A 44 -8.79 -4.82 7.42
C ILE A 44 -9.16 -5.25 8.85
N GLY A 45 -9.57 -4.29 9.69
CA GLY A 45 -9.95 -4.55 11.09
C GLY A 45 -8.79 -4.69 12.08
N GLU A 46 -7.54 -4.72 11.60
CA GLU A 46 -6.34 -4.79 12.44
C GLU A 46 -5.81 -3.40 12.84
N LYS A 47 -4.65 -3.36 13.52
CA LYS A 47 -3.94 -2.14 13.90
C LYS A 47 -2.46 -2.29 13.57
N GLY A 48 -1.73 -1.18 13.49
CA GLY A 48 -0.28 -1.20 13.25
C GLY A 48 0.48 -2.03 14.29
N SER A 49 0.04 -2.05 15.54
CA SER A 49 0.65 -2.86 16.61
C SER A 49 0.51 -4.37 16.43
N SER A 50 -0.43 -4.85 15.61
CA SER A 50 -0.65 -6.30 15.43
C SER A 50 0.56 -7.01 14.80
N TRP A 51 1.40 -6.26 14.07
CA TRP A 51 2.52 -6.82 13.31
C TRP A 51 3.89 -6.53 13.91
N THR A 52 3.99 -5.61 14.88
CA THR A 52 5.29 -5.14 15.39
C THR A 52 6.14 -6.27 15.97
N GLN A 53 5.52 -7.21 16.70
CA GLN A 53 6.24 -8.34 17.30
C GLN A 53 6.76 -9.32 16.23
N ILE A 54 6.01 -9.56 15.16
CA ILE A 54 6.48 -10.42 14.06
C ILE A 54 7.66 -9.74 13.36
N LEU A 55 7.51 -8.47 12.99
CA LEU A 55 8.53 -7.69 12.27
C LEU A 55 9.82 -7.51 13.08
N GLU A 56 9.72 -7.28 14.38
CA GLU A 56 10.87 -7.17 15.28
C GLU A 56 11.67 -8.47 15.38
N ASN A 57 11.02 -9.62 15.23
CA ASN A 57 11.67 -10.93 15.32
C ASN A 57 12.24 -11.43 14.00
N LEU A 58 12.03 -10.73 12.89
CA LEU A 58 12.66 -11.08 11.62
C LEU A 58 14.19 -10.85 11.69
N PRO A 59 15.01 -11.72 11.07
CA PRO A 59 16.46 -11.58 11.01
C PRO A 59 16.90 -10.50 10.00
N LEU A 60 16.36 -9.29 10.13
CA LEU A 60 16.57 -8.14 9.23
C LEU A 60 17.06 -6.94 10.07
N PRO A 61 18.32 -6.98 10.56
CA PRO A 61 18.79 -6.04 11.57
C PRO A 61 18.85 -4.59 11.05
N ASN A 62 18.97 -4.38 9.74
CA ASN A 62 19.18 -3.06 9.16
C ASN A 62 17.90 -2.31 8.77
N ILE A 63 16.73 -2.94 8.96
CA ILE A 63 15.43 -2.41 8.54
C ILE A 63 14.68 -1.78 9.71
N LYS A 64 14.26 -0.52 9.53
CA LYS A 64 13.26 0.16 10.35
C LYS A 64 11.86 -0.15 9.82
N TRP A 65 10.94 -0.53 10.70
CA TRP A 65 9.53 -0.73 10.32
C TRP A 65 8.64 0.37 10.85
N ILE A 66 7.88 1.02 9.98
CA ILE A 66 6.84 1.98 10.35
C ILE A 66 5.49 1.30 10.13
N CYS A 67 4.74 1.08 11.21
CA CYS A 67 3.47 0.35 11.20
C CYS A 67 2.33 1.33 11.56
N PRO A 68 1.81 2.10 10.59
CA PRO A 68 0.65 2.96 10.80
C PRO A 68 -0.62 2.14 11.03
N SER A 69 -1.63 2.76 11.65
CA SER A 69 -2.97 2.19 11.71
C SER A 69 -3.89 2.92 10.74
N ALA A 70 -4.70 2.18 9.99
CA ALA A 70 -5.66 2.76 9.07
C ALA A 70 -6.75 3.56 9.82
N PRO A 71 -7.39 4.55 9.17
CA PRO A 71 -8.55 5.25 9.70
C PRO A 71 -9.70 4.29 10.00
N THR A 72 -10.46 4.56 11.06
CA THR A 72 -11.74 3.89 11.29
C THR A 72 -12.77 4.46 10.32
N ARG A 73 -13.37 3.60 9.49
CA ARG A 73 -14.41 3.99 8.52
C ARG A 73 -15.45 2.89 8.35
N HIS A 74 -16.62 3.27 7.84
CA HIS A 74 -17.68 2.33 7.49
C HIS A 74 -17.31 1.60 6.19
N VAL A 75 -17.31 0.27 6.23
CA VAL A 75 -16.93 -0.56 5.07
C VAL A 75 -18.17 -1.15 4.41
N THR A 76 -18.40 -0.82 3.14
CA THR A 76 -19.61 -1.24 2.40
C THR A 76 -19.76 -2.77 2.36
N GLN A 77 -18.67 -3.50 2.12
CA GLN A 77 -18.64 -4.98 2.11
C GLN A 77 -19.17 -5.60 3.41
N PHE A 78 -19.05 -4.89 4.53
CA PHE A 78 -19.49 -5.34 5.85
C PHE A 78 -20.79 -4.67 6.30
N GLY A 79 -21.65 -4.29 5.35
CA GLY A 79 -22.93 -3.65 5.65
C GLY A 79 -22.78 -2.28 6.33
N GLY A 80 -21.64 -1.60 6.13
CA GLY A 80 -21.33 -0.33 6.77
C GLY A 80 -20.80 -0.45 8.21
N TYR A 81 -20.39 -1.64 8.66
CA TYR A 81 -19.75 -1.78 9.98
C TYR A 81 -18.45 -0.97 10.05
N PRO A 82 -18.23 -0.17 11.13
CA PRO A 82 -17.02 0.61 11.28
C PRO A 82 -15.83 -0.25 11.71
N CYS A 83 -14.77 -0.27 10.90
CA CYS A 83 -13.50 -0.90 11.25
C CYS A 83 -12.32 -0.13 10.65
N THR A 84 -11.10 -0.51 11.01
CA THR A 84 -9.88 0.07 10.42
C THR A 84 -9.73 -0.40 8.99
N ALA A 85 -9.78 0.52 8.04
CA ALA A 85 -9.65 0.20 6.61
C ALA A 85 -8.88 1.29 5.88
N TRP A 86 -8.05 0.90 4.91
CA TRP A 86 -7.23 1.83 4.12
C TRP A 86 -8.06 2.55 3.05
N PHE A 87 -9.02 1.85 2.45
CA PHE A 87 -9.99 2.39 1.51
C PHE A 87 -11.35 1.75 1.79
N ASN A 88 -12.43 2.35 1.30
CA ASN A 88 -13.73 1.68 1.33
C ASN A 88 -13.70 0.55 0.31
N MET A 89 -14.47 -0.52 0.52
CA MET A 89 -14.56 -1.61 -0.43
C MET A 89 -16.02 -2.07 -0.49
N ALA A 90 -16.57 -2.12 -1.71
CA ALA A 90 -17.87 -2.71 -1.99
C ALA A 90 -17.75 -4.10 -2.64
N SER A 91 -16.62 -4.41 -3.25
CA SER A 91 -16.23 -5.75 -3.73
C SER A 91 -14.72 -5.76 -4.01
N MET A 92 -14.11 -6.95 -4.12
CA MET A 92 -12.72 -7.11 -4.57
C MET A 92 -12.70 -7.26 -6.10
N SER A 93 -12.71 -6.13 -6.83
CA SER A 93 -12.79 -6.12 -8.30
C SER A 93 -11.67 -5.30 -8.95
N ASP A 94 -11.41 -5.52 -10.24
CA ASP A 94 -10.38 -4.76 -10.97
C ASP A 94 -10.77 -3.29 -11.22
N ASP A 95 -12.06 -2.97 -11.19
CA ASP A 95 -12.61 -1.63 -11.45
C ASP A 95 -12.99 -0.93 -10.15
N ASP A 96 -11.96 -0.69 -9.33
CA ASP A 96 -12.05 0.03 -8.06
C ASP A 96 -11.96 1.56 -8.25
N SER A 97 -12.48 2.09 -9.36
CA SER A 97 -12.46 3.54 -9.64
C SER A 97 -13.17 4.36 -8.56
N GLU A 98 -14.21 3.79 -7.94
CA GLU A 98 -14.92 4.38 -6.80
C GLU A 98 -14.03 4.52 -5.54
N ASN A 99 -13.00 3.69 -5.43
CA ASN A 99 -12.11 3.63 -4.26
C ASN A 99 -10.80 4.40 -4.47
N LEU A 100 -10.62 5.04 -5.64
CA LEU A 100 -9.39 5.74 -6.02
C LEU A 100 -8.99 6.83 -5.02
N GLU A 101 -9.96 7.60 -4.52
CA GLU A 101 -9.69 8.66 -3.53
C GLU A 101 -9.13 8.07 -2.22
N GLY A 102 -9.69 6.95 -1.75
CA GLY A 102 -9.22 6.27 -0.54
C GLY A 102 -7.85 5.63 -0.71
N LEU A 103 -7.58 5.06 -1.88
CA LEU A 103 -6.28 4.50 -2.25
C LEU A 103 -5.22 5.60 -2.35
N ASP A 104 -5.52 6.70 -3.03
CA ASP A 104 -4.63 7.87 -3.13
C ASP A 104 -4.34 8.46 -1.77
N ALA A 105 -5.35 8.60 -0.89
CA ALA A 105 -5.15 9.09 0.47
C ALA A 105 -4.22 8.17 1.27
N SER A 106 -4.39 6.85 1.18
CA SER A 106 -3.53 5.88 1.87
C SER A 106 -2.11 5.86 1.32
N ALA A 107 -1.94 5.87 0.00
CA ALA A 107 -0.63 5.93 -0.64
C ALA A 107 0.07 7.27 -0.39
N THR A 108 -0.68 8.37 -0.25
CA THR A 108 -0.14 9.66 0.19
C THR A 108 0.33 9.61 1.63
N HIS A 109 -0.42 8.95 2.52
CA HIS A 109 0.00 8.77 3.90
C HIS A 109 1.29 7.95 4.00
N VAL A 110 1.40 6.84 3.26
CA VAL A 110 2.63 6.04 3.14
C VAL A 110 3.79 6.92 2.65
N ALA A 111 3.57 7.72 1.60
CA ALA A 111 4.59 8.60 1.06
C ALA A 111 5.10 9.61 2.10
N ASN A 112 4.19 10.22 2.88
CA ASN A 112 4.54 11.18 3.93
C ASN A 112 5.30 10.53 5.10
N LEU A 113 5.04 9.26 5.40
CA LEU A 113 5.81 8.52 6.42
C LEU A 113 7.25 8.26 5.97
N LEU A 114 7.43 7.99 4.68
CA LEU A 114 8.75 7.73 4.08
C LEU A 114 9.53 9.01 3.76
N SER A 115 8.88 10.17 3.60
CA SER A 115 9.54 11.42 3.18
C SER A 115 10.48 12.03 4.22
N ASN A 116 10.43 11.55 5.46
CA ASN A 116 11.28 12.05 6.55
C ASN A 116 12.58 11.25 6.72
N GLU A 117 12.78 10.21 5.90
CA GLU A 117 14.01 9.42 5.97
C GLU A 117 15.17 10.10 5.24
N PRO A 118 16.42 9.88 5.68
CA PRO A 118 17.61 10.34 4.98
C PRO A 118 17.73 9.79 3.55
N ASP A 119 18.42 10.53 2.67
CA ASP A 119 18.56 10.19 1.25
C ASP A 119 19.31 8.86 0.99
N ASP A 120 20.15 8.41 1.93
CA ASP A 120 20.90 7.15 1.85
C ASP A 120 20.11 5.93 2.34
N VAL A 121 18.91 6.13 2.90
CA VAL A 121 18.03 5.07 3.37
C VAL A 121 17.13 4.57 2.23
N LYS A 122 17.14 3.26 1.98
CA LYS A 122 16.24 2.64 1.00
C LYS A 122 14.82 2.60 1.53
N LEU A 123 13.86 2.96 0.67
CA LEU A 123 12.45 3.11 1.07
C LEU A 123 11.60 1.97 0.51
N GLY A 124 10.81 1.32 1.35
CA GLY A 124 9.91 0.25 0.94
C GLY A 124 8.49 0.41 1.49
N VAL A 125 7.56 -0.32 0.87
CA VAL A 125 6.18 -0.45 1.35
C VAL A 125 5.75 -1.91 1.28
N ALA A 126 5.06 -2.36 2.32
CA ALA A 126 4.63 -3.72 2.46
C ALA A 126 3.25 -3.81 3.10
N GLY A 127 2.59 -4.95 2.96
CA GLY A 127 1.41 -5.20 3.77
C GLY A 127 0.82 -6.58 3.61
N PHE A 128 -0.23 -6.81 4.39
CA PHE A 128 -1.05 -8.03 4.38
C PHE A 128 -2.49 -7.68 3.99
N SER A 129 -3.13 -8.54 3.19
CA SER A 129 -4.55 -8.39 2.80
C SER A 129 -4.83 -7.01 2.18
N MET A 130 -5.78 -6.22 2.71
CA MET A 130 -6.03 -4.86 2.25
C MET A 130 -4.78 -3.94 2.30
N GLY A 131 -3.88 -4.16 3.26
CA GLY A 131 -2.61 -3.44 3.32
C GLY A 131 -1.68 -3.79 2.16
N ALA A 132 -1.66 -5.07 1.74
CA ALA A 132 -0.94 -5.51 0.55
C ALA A 132 -1.45 -4.78 -0.71
N SER A 133 -2.77 -4.58 -0.84
CA SER A 133 -3.35 -3.83 -1.95
C SER A 133 -2.86 -2.40 -2.03
N VAL A 134 -2.73 -1.71 -0.89
CA VAL A 134 -2.17 -0.35 -0.85
C VAL A 134 -0.67 -0.34 -1.17
N ALA A 135 0.08 -1.36 -0.73
CA ALA A 135 1.50 -1.50 -1.06
C ALA A 135 1.70 -1.69 -2.59
N LEU A 136 0.92 -2.58 -3.21
CA LEU A 136 0.95 -2.80 -4.66
C LEU A 136 0.48 -1.55 -5.42
N TYR A 137 -0.56 -0.87 -4.95
CA TYR A 137 -1.01 0.39 -5.53
C TYR A 137 0.10 1.46 -5.48
N SER A 138 0.80 1.58 -4.35
CA SER A 138 1.93 2.50 -4.19
C SER A 138 3.08 2.16 -5.15
N ALA A 139 3.35 0.87 -5.38
CA ALA A 139 4.29 0.42 -6.40
C ALA A 139 3.89 0.87 -7.82
N THR A 140 2.60 0.78 -8.17
CA THR A 140 2.11 1.30 -9.46
C THR A 140 2.19 2.81 -9.56
N CYS A 141 1.92 3.55 -8.48
CA CYS A 141 2.07 5.00 -8.45
C CYS A 141 3.53 5.41 -8.65
N ARG A 142 4.48 4.70 -8.02
CA ARG A 142 5.91 4.90 -8.25
C ARG A 142 6.32 4.55 -9.68
N ALA A 143 5.80 3.48 -10.27
CA ALA A 143 6.08 3.18 -11.68
C ALA A 143 5.59 4.32 -12.60
N LEU A 144 4.35 4.74 -12.41
CA LEU A 144 3.72 5.79 -13.21
C LEU A 144 4.26 7.19 -12.93
N GLY A 145 4.84 7.42 -11.75
CA GLY A 145 5.29 8.73 -11.28
C GLY A 145 4.18 9.63 -10.76
N GLN A 146 2.96 9.10 -10.62
CA GLN A 146 1.77 9.83 -10.20
C GLN A 146 0.75 8.91 -9.53
N TYR A 147 -0.06 9.51 -8.68
CA TYR A 147 -1.26 8.96 -8.07
C TYR A 147 -2.38 8.71 -9.10
N GLY A 148 -3.48 8.13 -8.64
CA GLY A 148 -4.71 7.96 -9.41
C GLY A 148 -5.28 9.28 -9.92
N ASN A 149 -5.35 10.27 -9.03
CA ASN A 149 -5.83 11.62 -9.29
C ASN A 149 -4.90 12.49 -10.17
N GLY A 150 -3.75 11.97 -10.60
CA GLY A 150 -2.79 12.68 -11.45
C GLY A 150 -1.74 13.51 -10.72
N ASN A 151 -1.82 13.64 -9.40
CA ASN A 151 -0.77 14.30 -8.62
C ASN A 151 0.53 13.50 -8.66
N ARG A 152 1.68 14.18 -8.61
CA ARG A 152 3.01 13.54 -8.64
C ARG A 152 3.20 12.63 -7.42
N TYR A 153 3.71 11.41 -7.64
CA TYR A 153 4.15 10.52 -6.58
C TYR A 153 5.59 10.89 -6.16
N PRO A 154 5.85 11.27 -4.90
CA PRO A 154 7.12 11.89 -4.53
C PRO A 154 8.21 10.89 -4.11
N ILE A 155 7.83 9.68 -3.70
CA ILE A 155 8.76 8.71 -3.11
C ILE A 155 9.38 7.82 -4.17
N ASN A 156 10.70 7.60 -4.07
CA ASN A 156 11.42 6.62 -4.86
C ASN A 156 11.48 5.26 -4.15
N LEU A 157 10.44 4.44 -4.27
CA LEU A 157 10.42 3.12 -3.66
C LEU A 157 11.54 2.22 -4.24
N SER A 158 12.27 1.57 -3.34
CA SER A 158 13.33 0.59 -3.61
C SER A 158 12.81 -0.85 -3.58
N ALA A 159 11.69 -1.11 -2.91
CA ALA A 159 11.04 -2.41 -2.85
C ALA A 159 9.55 -2.26 -2.50
N ALA A 160 8.71 -3.17 -3.02
CA ALA A 160 7.33 -3.30 -2.57
C ALA A 160 6.94 -4.78 -2.44
N PHE A 161 6.18 -5.15 -1.41
CA PHE A 161 5.66 -6.51 -1.34
C PHE A 161 4.28 -6.64 -0.69
N GLY A 162 3.56 -7.69 -1.04
CA GLY A 162 2.22 -7.95 -0.57
C GLY A 162 2.01 -9.41 -0.21
N LEU A 163 1.45 -9.66 0.96
CA LEU A 163 1.06 -10.99 1.43
C LEU A 163 -0.47 -11.13 1.39
N SER A 164 -0.97 -12.18 0.74
CA SER A 164 -2.40 -12.50 0.61
C SER A 164 -3.28 -11.32 0.17
N GLY A 165 -2.83 -10.57 -0.84
CA GLY A 165 -3.49 -9.35 -1.33
C GLY A 165 -3.94 -9.43 -2.79
N TRP A 166 -4.44 -8.30 -3.30
CA TRP A 166 -4.75 -8.11 -4.72
C TRP A 166 -4.35 -6.71 -5.18
N LEU A 167 -4.17 -6.51 -6.48
CA LEU A 167 -3.85 -5.24 -7.10
C LEU A 167 -5.16 -4.49 -7.45
N PRO A 168 -5.45 -3.35 -6.80
CA PRO A 168 -6.59 -2.50 -7.16
C PRO A 168 -6.26 -1.63 -8.39
N CYS A 169 -7.31 -1.09 -9.03
CA CYS A 169 -7.23 -0.12 -10.14
C CYS A 169 -6.31 -0.57 -11.31
N SER A 170 -6.30 -1.86 -11.62
CA SER A 170 -5.33 -2.48 -12.53
C SER A 170 -5.71 -2.40 -14.01
N ARG A 171 -6.99 -2.14 -14.31
CA ARG A 171 -7.59 -2.18 -15.66
C ARG A 171 -6.81 -1.41 -16.74
N PHE A 172 -6.26 -0.25 -16.40
CA PHE A 172 -5.53 0.61 -17.35
C PHE A 172 -4.02 0.65 -17.11
N LEU A 173 -3.50 -0.16 -16.19
CA LEU A 173 -2.10 -0.09 -15.76
C LEU A 173 -1.14 -0.28 -16.93
N ARG A 174 -1.33 -1.35 -17.73
CA ARG A 174 -0.48 -1.65 -18.89
C ARG A 174 -0.41 -0.49 -19.87
N ASN A 175 -1.55 0.09 -20.23
CA ASN A 175 -1.61 1.20 -21.19
C ASN A 175 -0.91 2.45 -20.63
N ARG A 176 -1.10 2.75 -19.34
CA ARG A 176 -0.46 3.89 -18.68
C ARG A 176 1.06 3.73 -18.56
N VAL A 177 1.56 2.52 -18.28
CA VAL A 177 3.00 2.26 -18.26
C VAL A 177 3.59 2.35 -19.67
N ALA A 178 2.94 1.74 -20.66
CA ALA A 178 3.40 1.77 -22.05
C ALA A 178 3.40 3.17 -22.68
N ALA A 179 2.59 4.10 -22.17
CA ALA A 179 2.52 5.48 -22.64
C ALA A 179 3.77 6.32 -22.29
N SER A 180 4.67 5.82 -21.42
CA SER A 180 5.87 6.56 -21.02
C SER A 180 7.08 5.62 -20.87
N GLN A 181 8.14 5.88 -21.63
CA GLN A 181 9.39 5.12 -21.53
C GLN A 181 9.98 5.15 -20.12
N GLU A 182 9.84 6.30 -19.45
CA GLU A 182 10.29 6.46 -18.08
C GLU A 182 9.44 5.63 -17.11
N ALA A 183 8.12 5.58 -17.30
CA ALA A 183 7.27 4.70 -16.51
C ALA A 183 7.61 3.21 -16.73
N ALA A 184 7.88 2.81 -17.97
CA ALA A 184 8.31 1.45 -18.29
C ALA A 184 9.63 1.07 -17.61
N ARG A 185 10.64 1.96 -17.63
CA ARG A 185 11.92 1.75 -16.91
C ARG A 185 11.71 1.62 -15.41
N ARG A 186 10.91 2.53 -14.83
CA ARG A 186 10.57 2.53 -13.42
C ARG A 186 9.85 1.24 -13.00
N ALA A 187 8.89 0.77 -13.79
CA ALA A 187 8.20 -0.50 -13.56
C ALA A 187 9.15 -1.70 -13.63
N ALA A 188 9.98 -1.77 -14.67
CA ALA A 188 10.89 -2.89 -14.89
C ALA A 188 11.95 -3.03 -13.77
N SER A 189 12.42 -1.90 -13.25
CA SER A 189 13.48 -1.86 -12.23
C SER A 189 13.00 -2.18 -10.81
N LEU A 190 11.73 -1.92 -10.47
CA LEU A 190 11.24 -2.02 -9.10
C LEU A 190 11.11 -3.48 -8.67
N PRO A 191 11.84 -3.94 -7.64
CA PRO A 191 11.62 -5.25 -7.04
C PRO A 191 10.21 -5.30 -6.41
N VAL A 192 9.40 -6.26 -6.85
CA VAL A 192 8.08 -6.54 -6.28
C VAL A 192 7.95 -8.02 -5.90
N LEU A 193 7.51 -8.30 -4.67
CA LEU A 193 7.17 -9.66 -4.22
C LEU A 193 5.68 -9.76 -3.89
N LEU A 194 5.03 -10.80 -4.40
CA LEU A 194 3.68 -11.18 -4.02
C LEU A 194 3.72 -12.61 -3.47
N CYS A 195 3.14 -12.81 -2.30
CA CYS A 195 2.98 -14.12 -1.69
C CYS A 195 1.49 -14.40 -1.49
N HIS A 196 1.05 -15.63 -1.78
CA HIS A 196 -0.36 -15.99 -1.63
C HIS A 196 -0.55 -17.46 -1.28
N GLY A 197 -1.48 -17.74 -0.37
CA GLY A 197 -1.90 -19.09 -0.03
C GLY A 197 -2.89 -19.68 -1.04
N ARG A 198 -2.70 -20.94 -1.44
CA ARG A 198 -3.61 -21.61 -2.40
C ARG A 198 -4.99 -21.93 -1.84
N VAL A 199 -5.13 -21.95 -0.52
CA VAL A 199 -6.40 -22.24 0.18
C VAL A 199 -6.93 -21.01 0.93
N ASP A 200 -6.47 -19.82 0.55
CA ASP A 200 -7.02 -18.56 1.05
C ASP A 200 -8.48 -18.39 0.61
N ASP A 201 -9.38 -18.36 1.58
CA ASP A 201 -10.83 -18.28 1.44
C ASP A 201 -11.38 -16.87 1.68
N VAL A 202 -10.51 -15.91 2.04
CA VAL A 202 -10.88 -14.50 2.28
C VAL A 202 -10.52 -13.66 1.05
N VAL A 203 -9.28 -13.78 0.59
CA VAL A 203 -8.81 -13.20 -0.68
C VAL A 203 -8.41 -14.38 -1.55
N GLU A 204 -9.33 -14.80 -2.43
CA GLU A 204 -9.11 -15.99 -3.26
C GLU A 204 -7.76 -15.93 -3.98
N TYR A 205 -7.01 -17.04 -3.96
CA TYR A 205 -5.70 -17.18 -4.62
C TYR A 205 -5.66 -16.62 -6.06
N LYS A 206 -6.76 -16.80 -6.81
CA LYS A 206 -6.90 -16.29 -8.18
C LYS A 206 -6.72 -14.78 -8.29
N LEU A 207 -7.12 -14.02 -7.27
CA LEU A 207 -6.94 -12.56 -7.23
C LEU A 207 -5.45 -12.20 -7.12
N GLY A 208 -4.70 -12.88 -6.26
CA GLY A 208 -3.25 -12.70 -6.14
C GLY A 208 -2.52 -13.08 -7.43
N GLU A 209 -2.86 -14.23 -8.01
CA GLU A 209 -2.28 -14.71 -9.27
C GLU A 209 -2.56 -13.74 -10.43
N LYS A 210 -3.81 -13.28 -10.56
CA LYS A 210 -4.21 -12.28 -11.55
C LYS A 210 -3.49 -10.94 -11.36
N SER A 211 -3.26 -10.54 -10.11
CA SER A 211 -2.52 -9.33 -9.76
C SER A 211 -1.08 -9.41 -10.27
N ALA A 212 -0.40 -10.52 -10.00
CA ALA A 212 0.96 -10.78 -10.50
C ALA A 212 1.01 -10.79 -12.04
N GLN A 213 0.07 -11.49 -12.70
CA GLN A 213 -0.02 -11.52 -14.16
C GLN A 213 -0.25 -10.14 -14.77
N THR A 214 -1.09 -9.32 -14.13
CA THR A 214 -1.41 -7.97 -14.59
C THR A 214 -0.21 -7.04 -14.45
N MET A 215 0.50 -7.08 -13.32
CA MET A 215 1.75 -6.32 -13.12
C MET A 215 2.83 -6.76 -14.10
N TYR A 216 3.04 -8.07 -14.27
CA TYR A 216 4.00 -8.60 -15.23
C TYR A 216 3.69 -8.11 -16.65
N SER A 217 2.44 -8.23 -17.08
CA SER A 217 1.97 -7.75 -18.40
C SER A 217 2.06 -6.24 -18.58
N ALA A 218 2.09 -5.47 -17.48
CA ALA A 218 2.30 -4.03 -17.49
C ALA A 218 3.78 -3.61 -17.52
N GLY A 219 4.73 -4.55 -17.40
CA GLY A 219 6.16 -4.28 -17.49
C GLY A 219 6.93 -4.34 -16.16
N PHE A 220 6.33 -4.84 -15.09
CA PHE A 220 7.05 -5.12 -13.83
C PHE A 220 7.87 -6.41 -13.98
N GLN A 221 9.05 -6.28 -14.60
CA GLN A 221 9.91 -7.41 -14.94
C GLN A 221 10.64 -8.01 -13.73
N ASN A 222 10.91 -7.20 -12.70
CA ASN A 222 11.49 -7.66 -11.43
C ASN A 222 10.40 -8.04 -10.41
N LEU A 223 9.47 -8.90 -10.82
CA LEU A 223 8.36 -9.36 -9.99
C LEU A 223 8.51 -10.85 -9.67
N THR A 224 8.38 -11.21 -8.40
CA THR A 224 8.31 -12.60 -7.94
C THR A 224 6.92 -12.87 -7.36
N PHE A 225 6.27 -13.95 -7.81
CA PHE A 225 5.03 -14.45 -7.22
C PHE A 225 5.29 -15.81 -6.58
N ARG A 226 5.01 -15.95 -5.28
CA ARG A 226 5.18 -17.18 -4.50
C ARG A 226 3.82 -17.70 -4.05
N ALA A 227 3.57 -18.98 -4.32
CA ALA A 227 2.34 -19.65 -3.95
C ALA A 227 2.63 -20.75 -2.92
N TYR A 228 1.89 -20.76 -1.82
CA TYR A 228 2.09 -21.73 -0.74
C TYR A 228 0.93 -22.73 -0.67
N ASN A 229 1.25 -24.02 -0.70
CA ASN A 229 0.27 -25.10 -0.59
C ASN A 229 -0.24 -25.17 0.87
N GLY A 230 -1.56 -25.19 1.06
CA GLY A 230 -2.16 -25.32 2.41
C GLY A 230 -2.13 -24.05 3.27
N LEU A 231 -1.62 -22.93 2.75
CA LEU A 231 -1.72 -21.62 3.39
C LEU A 231 -3.10 -20.98 3.13
N GLY A 232 -3.79 -20.59 4.20
CA GLY A 232 -5.03 -19.80 4.16
C GLY A 232 -4.77 -18.30 4.32
N HIS A 233 -5.73 -17.55 4.88
CA HIS A 233 -5.60 -16.10 5.09
C HIS A 233 -4.81 -15.73 6.36
N TYR A 234 -3.55 -16.15 6.42
CA TYR A 234 -2.60 -15.85 7.49
C TYR A 234 -1.16 -16.02 6.95
N THR A 235 -0.14 -15.77 7.78
CA THR A 235 1.26 -15.98 7.39
C THR A 235 1.87 -17.21 8.03
N ILE A 236 2.85 -17.82 7.36
CA ILE A 236 3.63 -18.96 7.88
C ILE A 236 5.12 -18.67 7.91
N VAL A 237 5.87 -19.44 8.70
CA VAL A 237 7.33 -19.28 8.85
C VAL A 237 8.05 -19.41 7.51
N GLU A 238 7.64 -20.34 6.65
CA GLU A 238 8.22 -20.52 5.31
C GLU A 238 8.09 -19.25 4.46
N GLU A 239 6.90 -18.65 4.42
CA GLU A 239 6.65 -17.40 3.72
C GLU A 239 7.48 -16.24 4.29
N LEU A 240 7.56 -16.11 5.61
CA LEU A 240 8.36 -15.05 6.24
C LEU A 240 9.86 -15.23 5.97
N ASN A 241 10.36 -16.46 5.92
CA ASN A 241 11.76 -16.75 5.55
C ASN A 241 12.06 -16.38 4.09
N ASP A 242 11.13 -16.65 3.19
CA ASP A 242 11.22 -16.24 1.79
C ASP A 242 11.23 -14.71 1.65
N VAL A 243 10.37 -14.01 2.40
CA VAL A 243 10.34 -12.54 2.46
C VAL A 243 11.68 -11.99 2.96
N CYS A 244 12.23 -12.56 4.04
CA CYS A 244 13.54 -12.13 4.55
C CYS A 244 14.64 -12.32 3.51
N SER A 245 14.70 -13.51 2.90
CA SER A 245 15.69 -13.81 1.86
C SER A 245 15.58 -12.86 0.67
N TRP A 246 14.34 -12.52 0.27
CA TRP A 246 14.08 -11.58 -0.81
C TRP A 246 14.50 -10.14 -0.45
N LEU A 247 14.20 -9.68 0.78
CA LEU A 247 14.59 -8.35 1.26
C LEU A 247 16.12 -8.20 1.38
N ILE A 248 16.80 -9.23 1.87
CA ILE A 248 18.28 -9.26 1.92
C ILE A 248 18.84 -9.10 0.50
N ALA A 249 18.29 -9.83 -0.48
CA ALA A 249 18.75 -9.78 -1.86
C ALA A 249 18.50 -8.42 -2.54
N CYS A 250 17.36 -7.77 -2.31
CA CYS A 250 17.02 -6.53 -3.02
C CYS A 250 17.47 -5.25 -2.29
N LEU A 251 17.55 -5.26 -0.96
CA LEU A 251 17.94 -4.10 -0.15
C LEU A 251 19.38 -4.22 0.39
N GLY A 252 20.03 -5.38 0.32
CA GLY A 252 21.34 -5.58 0.97
C GLY A 252 21.26 -5.36 2.49
N ALA A 253 20.13 -5.76 3.06
CA ALA A 253 19.76 -5.56 4.47
C ALA A 253 20.01 -6.83 5.32
#